data_AF-A0A7G3A3V0-F1
#
_entry.id   AF-A0A7G3A3V0-F1
#
_cell.length_a   1.000
_cell.length_b   1.000
_cell.length_c   1.000
_cell.angle_alpha   90.00
_cell.angle_beta   90.00
_cell.angle_gamma   90.00
#
_symmetry.space_group_name_H-M   'P 1'
#
loop_
_entity.id
_entity.type
_entity.pdbx_description
1 polymer ?
#
loop_
_entity_poly.entity_id
_entity_poly.type
_entity_poly.pdbx_seq_one_letter_code
_entity_poly.pdbx_strand_id
1 'polypeptide(L)'
;MGKPQDSAESDRSFAELSPDDFDDPGMYDRLVFINTFTQRLTDGAPLADMMAPTFFFVYAEQHECAGYTTGFEPSMPASDIDRRFMFSATFAWDGGDCDVPSDPNMVLPFHLSDTVSSWGRIDIEAVDANYTVFSLMDPSRHDYVLLNTEPSGDAYEITQIDYRWVFK
;
A
#
# COMPACT_ATOMS: atom_id res chain seq x y z
N MET A 1 -11.82 5.38 -47.25
CA MET A 1 -12.73 5.45 -46.09
C MET A 1 -12.33 4.36 -45.13
N GLY A 2 -11.85 4.74 -43.95
CA GLY A 2 -11.53 3.87 -42.83
C GLY A 2 -11.15 4.80 -41.70
N LYS A 3 -12.11 5.12 -40.83
CA LYS A 3 -11.91 6.03 -39.71
C LYS A 3 -10.85 5.45 -38.77
N PRO A 4 -9.96 6.27 -38.20
CA PRO A 4 -9.16 5.84 -37.06
C PRO A 4 -10.11 5.55 -35.90
N GLN A 5 -9.95 4.37 -35.31
CA GLN A 5 -10.69 3.94 -34.14
C GLN A 5 -10.17 4.77 -32.95
N ASP A 6 -11.10 5.46 -32.30
CA ASP A 6 -10.83 6.42 -31.22
C ASP A 6 -9.86 5.86 -30.18
N SER A 7 -8.75 6.57 -30.07
CA SER A 7 -7.83 6.52 -28.93
C SER A 7 -8.33 7.60 -27.96
N ALA A 8 -9.29 7.26 -27.08
CA ALA A 8 -9.78 8.20 -26.06
C ALA A 8 -10.60 7.52 -24.95
N GLU A 9 -10.02 6.51 -24.29
CA GLU A 9 -10.26 6.36 -22.84
C GLU A 9 -8.95 6.76 -22.17
N SER A 10 -8.68 8.07 -22.21
CA SER A 10 -7.63 8.68 -21.40
C SER A 10 -7.97 8.46 -19.94
N ASP A 11 -7.06 7.81 -19.22
CA ASP A 11 -6.73 7.99 -17.81
C ASP A 11 -7.58 9.03 -17.09
N ARG A 12 -8.80 8.67 -16.68
CA ARG A 12 -9.49 9.44 -15.66
C ARG A 12 -8.77 9.14 -14.35
N SER A 13 -8.20 10.17 -13.73
CA SER A 13 -7.70 10.02 -12.37
C SER A 13 -8.86 9.62 -11.45
N PHE A 14 -8.60 8.82 -10.41
CA PHE A 14 -9.63 8.41 -9.44
C PHE A 14 -10.42 9.58 -8.83
N ALA A 15 -9.83 10.78 -8.81
CA ALA A 15 -10.47 11.99 -8.34
C ALA A 15 -11.65 12.47 -9.22
N GLU A 16 -11.84 11.91 -10.42
CA GLU A 16 -12.85 12.36 -11.40
C GLU A 16 -13.96 11.34 -11.67
N LEU A 17 -13.95 10.18 -11.01
CA LEU A 17 -14.98 9.14 -11.19
C LEU A 17 -16.24 9.49 -10.37
N SER A 18 -17.41 9.30 -10.97
CA SER A 18 -18.73 9.51 -10.36
C SER A 18 -19.40 8.18 -9.99
N PRO A 19 -20.39 8.16 -9.07
CA PRO A 19 -21.10 6.93 -8.70
C PRO A 19 -21.73 6.21 -9.90
N ASP A 20 -22.18 6.96 -10.90
CA ASP A 20 -22.84 6.44 -12.10
C ASP A 20 -21.85 5.77 -13.08
N ASP A 21 -20.53 5.92 -12.86
CA ASP A 21 -19.51 5.21 -13.64
C ASP A 21 -19.32 3.74 -13.19
N PHE A 22 -20.03 3.30 -12.13
CA PHE A 22 -19.90 1.95 -11.55
C PHE A 22 -21.22 1.17 -11.58
N ASP A 23 -21.14 -0.10 -11.97
CA ASP A 23 -22.29 -1.03 -11.89
C ASP A 23 -22.60 -1.46 -10.44
N ASP A 24 -21.60 -1.46 -9.56
CA ASP A 24 -21.73 -1.73 -8.12
C ASP A 24 -21.43 -0.44 -7.32
N PRO A 25 -22.43 0.13 -6.61
CA PRO A 25 -22.23 1.30 -5.76
C PRO A 25 -21.11 1.14 -4.73
N GLY A 26 -20.86 -0.09 -4.26
CA GLY A 26 -19.80 -0.37 -3.29
C GLY A 26 -18.40 -0.10 -3.84
N MET A 27 -18.19 -0.09 -5.16
CA MET A 27 -16.89 0.28 -5.75
C MET A 27 -16.61 1.78 -5.59
N TYR A 28 -17.61 2.62 -5.80
CA TYR A 28 -17.49 4.05 -5.60
C TYR A 28 -17.21 4.39 -4.12
N ASP A 29 -17.90 3.74 -3.19
CA ASP A 29 -17.68 4.01 -1.76
C ASP A 29 -16.27 3.59 -1.29
N ARG A 30 -15.74 2.48 -1.83
CA ARG A 30 -14.34 2.07 -1.59
C ARG A 30 -13.34 3.08 -2.12
N LEU A 31 -13.61 3.68 -3.28
CA LEU A 31 -12.79 4.75 -3.83
C LEU A 31 -12.79 6.01 -2.97
N VAL A 32 -13.96 6.42 -2.47
CA VAL A 32 -14.06 7.55 -1.55
C VAL A 32 -13.28 7.26 -0.27
N PHE A 33 -13.39 6.04 0.26
CA PHE A 33 -12.65 5.61 1.44
C PHE A 33 -11.12 5.66 1.23
N ILE A 34 -10.59 5.10 0.14
CA ILE A 34 -9.13 5.07 -0.09
C ILE A 34 -8.57 6.46 -0.37
N ASN A 35 -9.31 7.32 -1.06
CA ASN A 35 -8.93 8.72 -1.28
C ASN A 35 -8.89 9.48 0.05
N THR A 36 -9.85 9.24 0.94
CA THR A 36 -9.87 9.84 2.28
C THR A 36 -8.69 9.35 3.12
N PHE A 37 -8.41 8.05 3.10
CA PHE A 37 -7.27 7.46 3.81
C PHE A 37 -5.95 8.08 3.33
N THR A 38 -5.75 8.14 2.02
CA THR A 38 -4.51 8.66 1.42
C THR A 38 -4.32 10.16 1.67
N GLN A 39 -5.41 10.94 1.63
CA GLN A 39 -5.36 12.36 1.98
C GLN A 39 -4.95 12.55 3.44
N ARG A 40 -5.56 11.82 4.39
CA ARG A 40 -5.19 11.88 5.81
C ARG A 40 -3.73 11.48 6.02
N LEU A 41 -3.28 10.42 5.36
CA LEU A 41 -1.90 9.95 5.40
C LEU A 41 -0.92 11.04 4.93
N THR A 42 -1.23 11.71 3.82
CA THR A 42 -0.43 12.81 3.26
C THR A 42 -0.39 14.03 4.19
N ASP A 43 -1.50 14.33 4.84
CA ASP A 43 -1.62 15.44 5.79
C ASP A 43 -1.02 15.13 7.18
N GLY A 44 -0.56 13.89 7.40
CA GLY A 44 -0.07 13.42 8.70
C GLY A 44 -1.16 13.32 9.76
N ALA A 45 -2.42 13.16 9.35
CA ALA A 45 -3.55 12.98 10.26
C ALA A 45 -3.60 11.52 10.77
N PRO A 46 -4.20 11.28 11.95
CA PRO A 46 -4.41 9.93 12.47
C PRO A 46 -5.26 9.06 11.53
N LEU A 47 -4.88 7.79 11.42
CA LEU A 47 -5.47 6.77 10.57
C LEU A 47 -6.05 5.58 11.37
N ALA A 48 -5.75 5.47 12.66
CA ALA A 48 -6.19 4.32 13.48
C ALA A 48 -7.72 4.09 13.47
N ASP A 49 -8.54 5.13 13.26
CA ASP A 49 -10.00 5.03 13.15
C ASP A 49 -10.48 4.45 11.80
N MET A 50 -9.59 4.36 10.82
CA MET A 50 -9.84 3.77 9.49
C MET A 50 -9.26 2.35 9.36
N MET A 51 -8.64 1.83 10.41
CA MET A 51 -8.10 0.48 10.46
C MET A 51 -9.09 -0.48 11.14
N ALA A 52 -9.01 -1.76 10.79
CA ALA A 52 -9.60 -2.82 11.60
C ALA A 52 -9.00 -2.79 13.03
N PRO A 53 -9.72 -3.24 14.08
CA PRO A 53 -9.20 -3.22 15.46
C PRO A 53 -7.82 -3.86 15.61
N THR A 54 -7.58 -4.91 14.82
CA THR A 54 -6.25 -5.46 14.53
C THR A 54 -6.07 -5.62 13.03
N PHE A 55 -4.88 -5.34 12.52
CA PHE A 55 -4.54 -5.49 11.11
C PHE A 55 -3.28 -6.35 10.90
N PHE A 56 -3.09 -6.82 9.67
CA PHE A 56 -1.91 -7.56 9.23
C PHE A 56 -0.89 -6.61 8.61
N PHE A 57 0.39 -6.76 8.96
CA PHE A 57 1.48 -6.04 8.31
C PHE A 57 2.43 -7.03 7.64
N VAL A 58 2.73 -6.76 6.37
CA VAL A 58 3.69 -7.52 5.57
C VAL A 58 4.78 -6.58 5.06
N TYR A 59 6.03 -7.01 5.23
CA TYR A 59 7.19 -6.34 4.69
C TYR A 59 7.89 -7.26 3.69
N ALA A 60 8.24 -6.74 2.52
CA ALA A 60 9.15 -7.41 1.62
C ALA A 60 10.03 -6.41 0.86
N GLU A 61 11.34 -6.57 0.96
CA GLU A 61 12.33 -5.72 0.30
C GLU A 61 13.32 -6.61 -0.45
N GLN A 62 13.54 -6.34 -1.73
CA GLN A 62 14.56 -7.03 -2.54
C GLN A 62 15.72 -6.10 -2.88
N HIS A 63 16.84 -6.24 -2.18
CA HIS A 63 18.02 -5.40 -2.35
C HIS A 63 19.12 -6.10 -3.13
N GLU A 64 19.69 -5.38 -4.10
CA GLU A 64 20.78 -5.83 -4.99
C GLU A 64 21.98 -6.45 -4.24
N CYS A 65 22.19 -6.05 -2.99
CA CYS A 65 23.31 -6.42 -2.14
C CYS A 65 22.88 -7.29 -0.95
N ALA A 66 21.60 -7.28 -0.61
CA ALA A 66 21.08 -7.83 0.63
C ALA A 66 20.00 -8.91 0.38
N GLY A 67 19.94 -9.45 -0.84
CA GLY A 67 18.94 -10.44 -1.22
C GLY A 67 17.52 -9.98 -0.87
N TYR A 68 16.74 -10.87 -0.24
CA TYR A 68 15.34 -10.67 0.06
C TYR A 68 15.09 -10.59 1.57
N THR A 69 14.54 -9.47 2.06
CA THR A 69 14.15 -9.30 3.46
C THR A 69 12.63 -9.35 3.60
N THR A 70 12.12 -10.18 4.52
CA THR A 70 10.68 -10.29 4.79
C THR A 70 10.30 -10.16 6.25
N GLY A 71 9.16 -9.52 6.51
CA GLY A 71 8.54 -9.47 7.83
C GLY A 71 7.04 -9.75 7.73
N PHE A 72 6.47 -10.33 8.78
CA PHE A 72 5.04 -10.61 8.86
C PHE A 72 4.53 -10.50 10.30
N GLU A 73 3.62 -9.55 10.53
CA GLU A 73 2.97 -9.33 11.82
C GLU A 73 1.44 -9.48 11.64
N PRO A 74 0.84 -10.61 12.08
CA PRO A 74 -0.57 -10.89 11.79
C PRO A 74 -1.58 -10.24 12.75
N SER A 75 -1.11 -9.53 13.78
CA SER A 75 -1.99 -8.98 14.81
C SER A 75 -1.39 -7.71 15.39
N MET A 76 -1.43 -6.65 14.58
CA MET A 76 -1.07 -5.31 15.00
C MET A 76 -2.30 -4.54 15.45
N PRO A 77 -2.29 -3.89 16.63
CA PRO A 77 -3.41 -3.03 17.03
C PRO A 77 -3.48 -1.78 16.13
N ALA A 78 -4.70 -1.34 15.81
CA ALA A 78 -4.93 -0.15 14.98
C ALA A 78 -4.11 1.08 15.42
N SER A 79 -3.92 1.28 16.74
CA SER A 79 -3.20 2.42 17.29
C SER A 79 -1.70 2.45 16.98
N ASP A 80 -1.13 1.35 16.50
CA ASP A 80 0.28 1.30 16.10
C ASP A 80 0.51 1.90 14.71
N ILE A 81 -0.52 2.06 13.87
CA ILE A 81 -0.36 2.67 12.53
C ILE A 81 0.08 4.13 12.59
N ASP A 82 -0.38 4.85 13.63
CA ASP A 82 -0.10 6.27 13.85
C ASP A 82 1.27 6.51 14.51
N ARG A 83 2.06 5.45 14.68
CA ARG A 83 3.31 5.47 15.42
C ARG A 83 4.38 4.70 14.65
N ARG A 84 5.64 4.96 14.98
CA ARG A 84 6.72 4.07 14.58
C ARG A 84 6.69 2.82 15.44
N PHE A 85 6.58 1.66 14.81
CA PHE A 85 6.63 0.35 15.47
C PHE A 85 7.84 -0.45 14.99
N MET A 86 8.23 -1.44 15.80
CA MET A 86 9.33 -2.36 15.49
C MET A 86 8.74 -3.72 15.16
N PHE A 87 9.22 -4.37 14.10
CA PHE A 87 8.76 -5.69 13.67
C PHE A 87 9.95 -6.60 13.39
N SER A 88 9.73 -7.92 13.46
CA SER A 88 10.77 -8.89 13.16
C SER A 88 10.82 -9.15 11.65
N ALA A 89 12.03 -9.16 11.08
CA ALA A 89 12.27 -9.48 9.69
C ALA A 89 13.40 -10.51 9.54
N THR A 90 13.33 -11.29 8.46
CA THR A 90 14.30 -12.32 8.08
C THR A 90 14.88 -11.99 6.72
N PHE A 91 16.20 -12.02 6.65
CA PHE A 91 17.00 -11.87 5.45
C PHE A 91 17.27 -13.24 4.81
N ALA A 92 16.94 -13.38 3.54
CA ALA A 92 17.27 -14.52 2.71
C ALA A 92 18.25 -14.08 1.61
N TRP A 93 19.46 -14.61 1.65
CA TRP A 93 20.50 -14.31 0.68
C TRP A 93 20.26 -15.01 -0.66
N ASP A 94 20.51 -14.32 -1.77
CA ASP A 94 20.24 -14.81 -3.12
C ASP A 94 21.47 -15.02 -4.01
N GLY A 95 22.69 -14.70 -3.55
CA GLY A 95 23.91 -15.03 -4.31
C GLY A 95 24.87 -13.89 -4.62
N GLY A 96 24.54 -12.63 -4.31
CA GLY A 96 25.35 -11.46 -4.69
C GLY A 96 26.71 -11.33 -4.02
N ASP A 97 27.58 -10.45 -4.54
CA ASP A 97 28.98 -10.18 -4.10
C ASP A 97 29.10 -9.54 -2.69
N CYS A 98 28.05 -9.57 -1.88
CA CYS A 98 27.95 -8.83 -0.63
C CYS A 98 28.18 -9.70 0.60
N ASP A 99 28.66 -9.07 1.67
CA ASP A 99 28.92 -9.74 2.94
C ASP A 99 27.64 -10.31 3.54
N VAL A 100 27.66 -11.61 3.83
CA VAL A 100 26.54 -12.31 4.47
C VAL A 100 26.51 -11.99 5.96
N PRO A 101 25.41 -11.46 6.51
CA PRO A 101 25.27 -11.27 7.94
C PRO A 101 25.32 -12.63 8.67
N SER A 102 25.98 -12.69 9.82
CA SER A 102 26.03 -13.93 10.62
C SER A 102 24.67 -14.31 11.23
N ASP A 103 23.78 -13.34 11.42
CA ASP A 103 22.40 -13.53 11.86
C ASP A 103 21.46 -12.99 10.77
N PRO A 104 20.59 -13.83 10.17
CA PRO A 104 19.64 -13.39 9.17
C PRO A 104 18.42 -12.68 9.79
N ASN A 105 18.27 -12.66 11.11
CA ASN A 105 17.14 -12.01 11.77
C ASN A 105 17.50 -10.58 12.16
N MET A 106 16.54 -9.69 11.99
CA MET A 106 16.67 -8.30 12.40
C MET A 106 15.33 -7.75 12.89
N VAL A 107 15.42 -6.68 13.66
CA VAL A 107 14.25 -5.92 14.10
C VAL A 107 14.29 -4.58 13.40
N LEU A 108 13.29 -4.31 12.58
CA LEU A 108 13.23 -3.13 11.72
C LEU A 108 12.15 -2.15 12.23
N PRO A 109 12.40 -0.83 12.15
CA PRO A 109 11.36 0.17 12.36
C PRO A 109 10.49 0.33 11.11
N PHE A 110 9.18 0.52 11.27
CA PHE A 110 8.28 0.99 10.22
C PHE A 110 7.36 2.08 10.73
N HIS A 111 7.03 3.04 9.86
CA HIS A 111 6.00 4.04 10.08
C HIS A 111 5.44 4.46 8.72
N LEU A 112 4.13 4.21 8.48
CA LEU A 112 3.52 4.42 7.16
C LEU A 112 3.64 5.87 6.70
N SER A 113 3.37 6.83 7.59
CA SER A 113 3.47 8.26 7.27
C SER A 113 4.90 8.71 6.98
N ASP A 114 5.93 8.14 7.63
CA ASP A 114 7.32 8.44 7.29
C ASP A 114 7.68 7.90 5.89
N THR A 115 7.24 6.67 5.60
CA THR A 115 7.44 6.05 4.28
C THR A 115 6.83 6.91 3.19
N VAL A 116 5.56 7.26 3.33
CA VAL A 116 4.80 7.98 2.30
C VAL A 116 5.16 9.46 2.22
N SER A 117 5.52 10.12 3.32
CA SER A 117 6.01 11.52 3.29
C SER A 117 7.37 11.67 2.59
N SER A 118 8.12 10.58 2.44
CA SER A 118 9.36 10.56 1.66
C SER A 118 9.14 10.48 0.14
N TRP A 119 7.91 10.23 -0.30
CA TRP A 119 7.53 10.13 -1.70
C TRP A 119 7.19 11.51 -2.28
N GLY A 120 7.62 11.77 -3.51
CA GLY A 120 7.41 13.06 -4.18
C GLY A 120 5.99 13.21 -4.74
N ARG A 121 5.35 12.08 -5.05
CA ARG A 121 3.97 11.98 -5.52
C ARG A 121 3.41 10.63 -5.09
N ILE A 122 2.13 10.59 -4.72
CA ILE A 122 1.42 9.35 -4.39
C ILE A 122 0.33 9.16 -5.43
N ASP A 123 0.50 8.14 -6.26
CA ASP A 123 -0.54 7.63 -7.15
C ASP A 123 -1.24 6.45 -6.48
N ILE A 124 -2.56 6.38 -6.65
CA ILE A 124 -3.42 5.32 -6.10
C ILE A 124 -3.94 4.52 -7.29
N GLU A 125 -3.83 3.19 -7.23
CA GLU A 125 -4.35 2.27 -8.24
C GLU A 125 -5.14 1.12 -7.61
N ALA A 126 -6.34 0.82 -8.12
CA ALA A 126 -7.04 -0.41 -7.74
C ALA A 126 -6.34 -1.62 -8.40
N VAL A 127 -5.94 -2.60 -7.59
CA VAL A 127 -5.19 -3.78 -8.05
C VAL A 127 -6.12 -4.88 -8.56
N ASP A 128 -7.38 -4.86 -8.11
CA ASP A 128 -8.40 -5.82 -8.51
C ASP A 128 -9.68 -5.12 -9.01
N ALA A 129 -10.49 -5.86 -9.76
CA ALA A 129 -11.72 -5.36 -10.37
C ALA A 129 -12.84 -5.06 -9.35
N ASN A 130 -12.74 -5.57 -8.13
CA ASN A 130 -13.71 -5.36 -7.05
C ASN A 130 -13.30 -4.20 -6.12
N TYR A 131 -12.17 -3.55 -6.40
CA TYR A 131 -11.65 -2.44 -5.62
C TYR A 131 -11.35 -2.84 -4.17
N THR A 132 -11.05 -4.11 -3.91
CA THR A 132 -10.76 -4.59 -2.54
C THR A 132 -9.32 -4.31 -2.11
N VAL A 133 -8.40 -4.23 -3.06
CA VAL A 133 -6.98 -3.96 -2.86
C VAL A 133 -6.57 -2.73 -3.66
N PHE A 134 -5.89 -1.80 -2.98
CA PHE A 134 -5.33 -0.60 -3.59
C PHE A 134 -3.82 -0.56 -3.44
N SER A 135 -3.13 -0.05 -4.45
CA SER A 135 -1.71 0.23 -4.43
C SER A 135 -1.49 1.73 -4.30
N LEU A 136 -0.64 2.14 -3.36
CA LEU A 136 -0.11 3.49 -3.24
C LEU A 136 1.35 3.43 -3.71
N MET A 137 1.70 4.24 -4.71
CA MET A 137 3.03 4.22 -5.31
C MET A 137 3.53 5.62 -5.66
N ASP A 138 4.85 5.78 -5.68
CA ASP A 138 5.51 6.89 -6.35
C ASP A 138 6.12 6.37 -7.67
N PRO A 139 5.68 6.86 -8.84
CA PRO A 139 6.19 6.38 -10.13
C PRO A 139 7.70 6.57 -10.32
N SER A 140 8.34 7.44 -9.53
CA SER A 140 9.79 7.66 -9.56
C SER A 140 10.58 6.68 -8.69
N ARG A 141 9.90 5.78 -7.97
CA ARG A 141 10.49 4.84 -7.01
C ARG A 141 10.17 3.38 -7.35
N HIS A 142 10.73 2.49 -6.54
CA HIS A 142 10.63 1.03 -6.69
C HIS A 142 9.84 0.37 -5.54
N ASP A 143 9.42 1.17 -4.55
CA ASP A 143 8.53 0.79 -3.45
C ASP A 143 7.07 1.17 -3.73
N TYR A 144 6.17 0.37 -3.17
CA TYR A 144 4.74 0.63 -3.12
C TYR A 144 4.13 0.01 -1.85
N VAL A 145 2.95 0.48 -1.48
CA VAL A 145 2.15 -0.04 -0.38
C VAL A 145 0.85 -0.60 -0.92
N LEU A 146 0.55 -1.86 -0.64
CA LEU A 146 -0.78 -2.42 -0.87
C LEU A 146 -1.63 -2.27 0.38
N LEU A 147 -2.88 -1.88 0.19
CA LEU A 147 -3.89 -1.68 1.22
C LEU A 147 -5.09 -2.58 0.90
N ASN A 148 -5.36 -3.55 1.77
CA ASN A 148 -6.59 -4.34 1.65
C ASN A 148 -7.70 -3.69 2.46
N THR A 149 -8.85 -3.56 1.82
CA THR A 149 -10.06 -2.94 2.36
C THR A 149 -11.16 -3.97 2.52
N GLU A 150 -11.88 -3.93 3.64
CA GLU A 150 -13.04 -4.79 3.87
C GLU A 150 -14.24 -3.94 4.35
N PRO A 151 -15.49 -4.35 4.05
CA PRO A 151 -16.67 -3.71 4.61
C PRO A 151 -16.73 -3.83 6.14
N SER A 152 -17.05 -2.74 6.83
CA SER A 152 -17.19 -2.69 8.30
C SER A 152 -18.41 -1.86 8.68
N GLY A 153 -19.53 -2.55 8.92
CA GLY A 153 -20.83 -1.90 9.15
C GLY A 153 -21.29 -1.10 7.93
N ASP A 154 -21.48 0.21 8.11
CA ASP A 154 -21.86 1.16 7.06
C ASP A 154 -20.63 1.84 6.39
N ALA A 155 -19.42 1.35 6.67
CA ALA A 155 -18.16 1.92 6.18
C ALA A 155 -17.19 0.83 5.68
N TYR A 156 -15.92 1.18 5.57
CA TYR A 156 -14.81 0.29 5.24
C TYR A 156 -13.68 0.46 6.24
N GLU A 157 -12.82 -0.56 6.33
CA GLU A 157 -11.62 -0.54 7.15
C GLU A 157 -10.43 -1.15 6.39
N ILE A 158 -9.21 -0.72 6.74
CA ILE A 158 -7.99 -1.39 6.29
C ILE A 158 -7.72 -2.59 7.19
N THR A 159 -7.62 -3.78 6.58
CA THR A 159 -7.35 -5.04 7.29
C THR A 159 -5.91 -5.49 7.13
N GLN A 160 -5.21 -5.04 6.08
CA GLN A 160 -3.82 -5.41 5.82
C GLN A 160 -3.07 -4.31 5.08
N ILE A 161 -1.79 -4.18 5.43
CA ILE A 161 -0.82 -3.29 4.78
C ILE A 161 0.39 -4.13 4.34
N ASP A 162 0.70 -4.10 3.05
CA ASP A 162 1.92 -4.70 2.51
C ASP A 162 2.85 -3.61 2.00
N TYR A 163 3.99 -3.40 2.65
CA TYR A 163 5.07 -2.62 2.07
C TYR A 163 5.97 -3.52 1.22
N ARG A 164 6.15 -3.14 -0.04
CA ARG A 164 6.95 -3.87 -1.01
C ARG A 164 7.97 -2.94 -1.64
N TRP A 165 9.23 -3.35 -1.70
CA TRP A 165 10.24 -2.71 -2.53
C TRP A 165 10.87 -3.74 -3.46
N VAL A 166 10.77 -3.49 -4.76
CA VAL A 166 11.18 -4.44 -5.80
C VAL A 166 12.21 -3.77 -6.70
N PHE A 167 13.45 -4.20 -6.60
CA PHE A 167 14.50 -3.82 -7.54
C PHE A 167 14.15 -4.38 -8.94
N LYS A 168 14.17 -3.52 -9.96
CA LYS A 168 13.91 -3.89 -11.35
C LYS A 168 15.20 -3.93 -12.16
#